data_AF-A0A2G9N125-F1
#
_entry.id   AF-A0A2G9N125-F1
#
_cell.length_a   1.000
_cell.length_b   1.000
_cell.length_c   1.000
_cell.angle_alpha   90.00
_cell.angle_beta   90.00
_cell.angle_gamma   90.00
#
_symmetry.space_group_name_H-M   'P 1'
#
loop_
_entity.id
_entity.type
_entity.pdbx_description
1 polymer ?
#
loop_
_entity_poly.entity_id
_entity_poly.type
_entity_poly.pdbx_seq_one_letter_code
_entity_poly.pdbx_strand_id
1 'polypeptide(L)'
;CAWGTIKSELDRFCKNVGRNFDDFLIHNGKIMHVKMNNNVKFDIGLHGLCTYDKLALIKDFIKDSKIIFGEAPKLEDLEKEYDMIVDCTGFARTYLPKLEEDFFLPTYEYKVEYENGVPFNDFYIEPFPGMSGYFWYFP
;
A
#
# COMPACT_ATOMS: atom_id res chain seq x y z
N CYS A 1 2.40 -5.19 2.34
CA CYS A 1 2.58 -3.96 1.55
C CYS A 1 2.23 -2.83 2.49
N ALA A 2 3.24 -2.02 2.79
CA ALA A 2 3.20 -1.00 3.81
C ALA A 2 1.98 -0.09 3.62
N TRP A 3 1.21 0.13 4.67
CA TRP A 3 -0.08 0.82 4.61
C TRP A 3 0.05 2.34 4.43
N GLY A 4 1.16 2.80 3.86
CA GLY A 4 1.45 4.20 3.58
C GLY A 4 0.84 4.66 2.25
N THR A 5 0.30 5.87 2.23
CA THR A 5 -0.21 6.51 1.01
C THR A 5 -0.19 8.04 1.14
N ILE A 6 -0.50 8.75 0.05
CA ILE A 6 -0.72 10.19 0.06
C ILE A 6 -2.19 10.47 0.35
N LYS A 7 -2.48 11.10 1.50
CA LYS A 7 -3.82 11.37 2.02
C LYS A 7 -4.71 12.07 1.00
N SER A 8 -4.20 13.11 0.32
CA SER A 8 -4.98 13.89 -0.64
C SER A 8 -5.41 13.08 -1.86
N GLU A 9 -4.58 12.14 -2.30
CA GLU A 9 -4.89 11.29 -3.46
C GLU A 9 -5.97 10.27 -3.12
N LEU A 10 -5.82 9.58 -1.97
CA LEU A 10 -6.81 8.61 -1.52
C LEU A 10 -8.14 9.26 -1.14
N ASP A 11 -8.11 10.43 -0.50
CA ASP A 11 -9.30 11.25 -0.24
C ASP A 11 -10.02 11.60 -1.54
N ARG A 12 -9.30 12.05 -2.58
CA ARG A 12 -9.87 12.33 -3.89
C ARG A 12 -10.55 11.10 -4.51
N PHE A 13 -9.90 9.94 -4.48
CA PHE A 13 -10.49 8.72 -5.03
C PHE A 13 -11.70 8.22 -4.22
N CYS A 14 -11.65 8.29 -2.89
CA CYS A 14 -12.78 7.91 -2.04
C CYS A 14 -14.01 8.79 -2.30
N LYS A 15 -13.80 10.10 -2.49
CA LYS A 15 -14.89 11.04 -2.83
C LYS A 15 -15.61 10.68 -4.12
N ASN A 16 -14.90 10.19 -5.13
CA ASN A 16 -15.50 9.80 -6.42
C ASN A 16 -16.53 8.67 -6.29
N VAL A 17 -16.46 7.87 -5.21
CA VAL A 17 -17.38 6.76 -4.94
C VAL A 17 -18.19 6.98 -3.65
N GLY A 18 -18.29 8.24 -3.20
CA GLY A 18 -19.11 8.62 -2.06
C GLY A 18 -18.63 8.06 -0.73
N ARG A 19 -17.31 7.93 -0.54
CA ARG A 19 -16.68 7.49 0.71
C ARG A 19 -15.81 8.59 1.31
N ASN A 20 -15.72 8.62 2.65
CA ASN A 20 -14.84 9.52 3.38
C ASN A 20 -13.56 8.77 3.79
N PHE A 21 -12.40 9.19 3.28
CA PHE A 21 -11.13 8.52 3.61
C PHE A 21 -10.71 8.70 5.07
N ASP A 22 -11.12 9.81 5.70
CA ASP A 22 -10.75 10.10 7.09
C ASP A 22 -11.29 9.07 8.09
N ASP A 23 -12.34 8.31 7.71
CA ASP A 23 -12.91 7.23 8.52
C ASP A 23 -11.93 6.04 8.68
N PHE A 24 -10.90 5.96 7.84
CA PHE A 24 -9.92 4.87 7.81
C PHE A 24 -8.51 5.33 8.18
N LEU A 25 -8.30 6.62 8.45
CA LEU A 25 -6.99 7.19 8.74
C LEU A 25 -6.45 6.67 10.09
N ILE A 26 -5.24 6.11 10.09
CA ILE A 26 -4.57 5.62 11.31
C ILE A 26 -3.56 6.67 11.79
N HIS A 27 -2.67 7.12 10.91
CA HIS A 27 -1.64 8.09 11.24
C HIS A 27 -1.46 9.12 10.13
N ASN A 28 -1.31 10.40 10.50
CA ASN A 28 -1.09 11.50 9.57
C ASN A 28 0.33 12.05 9.73
N GLY A 29 1.24 11.55 8.91
CA GLY A 29 2.67 11.82 9.02
C GLY A 29 3.03 13.29 8.87
N LYS A 30 4.09 13.67 9.57
CA LYS A 30 4.67 15.02 9.57
C LYS A 30 6.14 14.98 9.20
N ILE A 31 6.86 13.96 9.67
CA ILE A 31 8.30 13.83 9.52
C ILE A 31 8.64 12.39 9.14
N MET A 32 9.61 12.24 8.25
CA MET A 32 10.29 10.98 8.00
C MET A 32 11.70 11.05 8.57
N HIS A 33 11.98 10.19 9.53
CA HIS A 33 13.31 10.02 10.11
C HIS A 33 14.17 9.16 9.19
N VAL A 34 15.32 9.67 8.78
CA VAL A 34 16.24 8.97 7.88
C VAL A 34 17.54 8.67 8.61
N LYS A 35 17.98 7.41 8.56
CA LYS A 35 19.33 7.00 8.97
C LYS A 35 20.10 6.48 7.77
N MET A 36 21.18 7.15 7.43
CA MET A 36 22.09 6.74 6.36
C MET A 36 23.13 5.74 6.87
N ASN A 37 23.70 4.95 5.95
CA ASN A 37 24.72 3.94 6.24
C ASN A 37 25.99 4.48 6.92
N ASN A 38 26.32 5.76 6.73
CA ASN A 38 27.44 6.43 7.41
C ASN A 38 27.04 7.03 8.78
N ASN A 39 25.94 6.58 9.37
CA ASN A 39 25.33 7.08 10.61
C ASN A 39 24.86 8.54 10.56
N VAL A 40 24.82 9.18 9.38
CA VAL A 40 24.18 10.49 9.24
C VAL A 40 22.67 10.32 9.43
N LYS A 41 22.09 11.13 10.30
CA LYS A 41 20.65 11.16 10.58
C LYS A 41 20.10 12.52 10.24
N PHE A 42 18.95 12.54 9.57
CA PHE A 42 18.23 13.77 9.26
C PHE A 42 16.74 13.49 9.08
N ASP A 43 15.97 14.56 9.12
CA ASP A 43 14.52 14.53 9.04
C ASP A 43 14.05 15.15 7.73
N ILE A 44 13.02 14.56 7.12
CA ILE A 44 12.34 15.09 5.94
C ILE A 44 10.92 15.45 6.33
N GLY A 45 10.49 16.68 6.03
CA GLY A 45 9.10 17.09 6.20
C GLY A 45 8.18 16.35 5.22
N LEU A 46 7.10 15.76 5.73
CA LEU A 46 6.14 15.00 4.94
C LEU A 46 4.99 15.89 4.46
N HIS A 47 4.62 15.70 3.20
CA HIS A 47 3.48 16.38 2.58
C HIS A 47 2.38 15.35 2.27
N GLY A 48 1.63 14.97 3.30
CA GLY A 48 0.44 14.14 3.16
C GLY A 48 0.67 12.63 3.21
N LEU A 49 1.90 12.16 3.48
CA LEU A 49 2.13 10.74 3.76
C LEU A 49 1.39 10.32 5.03
N CYS A 50 0.60 9.26 4.95
CA CYS A 50 -0.25 8.78 6.04
C CYS A 50 -0.35 7.26 6.02
N THR A 51 -0.72 6.65 7.15
CA THR A 51 -1.16 5.25 7.21
C THR A 51 -2.66 5.15 7.47
N TYR A 52 -3.27 4.05 7.03
CA TYR A 52 -4.71 3.85 7.08
C TYR A 52 -5.07 2.37 7.22
N ASP A 53 -6.29 2.09 7.71
CA ASP A 53 -6.83 0.74 7.78
C ASP A 53 -7.26 0.29 6.38
N LYS A 54 -6.28 -0.24 5.65
CA LYS A 54 -6.49 -0.76 4.29
C LYS A 54 -7.53 -1.86 4.24
N LEU A 55 -7.60 -2.73 5.26
CA LEU A 55 -8.54 -3.83 5.26
C LEU A 55 -9.98 -3.34 5.45
N ALA A 56 -10.19 -2.40 6.36
CA ALA A 56 -11.49 -1.77 6.56
C ALA A 56 -11.94 -1.02 5.30
N LEU A 57 -11.04 -0.26 4.66
CA LEU A 57 -11.36 0.46 3.42
C LEU A 57 -11.73 -0.49 2.28
N ILE A 58 -10.99 -1.59 2.09
CA ILE A 58 -11.32 -2.60 1.07
C ILE A 58 -12.69 -3.21 1.35
N LYS A 59 -12.97 -3.60 2.60
CA LYS A 59 -14.27 -4.14 3.01
C LYS A 59 -15.41 -3.16 2.73
N ASP A 60 -15.18 -1.88 2.98
CA ASP A 60 -16.17 -0.85 2.71
C ASP A 60 -16.41 -0.60 1.21
N PHE A 61 -15.37 -0.68 0.37
CA PHE A 61 -15.53 -0.58 -1.08
C PHE A 61 -16.31 -1.75 -1.68
N ILE A 62 -16.08 -2.97 -1.18
CA ILE A 62 -16.72 -4.17 -1.76
C ILE A 62 -18.12 -4.44 -1.20
N LYS A 63 -18.57 -3.76 -0.15
CA LYS A 63 -19.84 -4.07 0.54
C LYS A 63 -21.07 -3.97 -0.38
N ASP A 64 -21.01 -3.10 -1.37
CA ASP A 64 -22.08 -2.85 -2.34
C ASP A 64 -21.79 -3.53 -3.70
N SER A 65 -20.81 -4.44 -3.74
CA SER A 65 -20.37 -5.15 -4.96
C SER A 65 -20.66 -6.64 -4.87
N LYS A 66 -20.96 -7.27 -6.01
CA LYS A 66 -21.02 -8.74 -6.10
C LYS A 66 -19.60 -9.30 -6.09
N ILE A 67 -19.24 -10.01 -5.03
CA ILE A 67 -17.92 -10.64 -4.90
C ILE A 67 -18.07 -12.16 -4.95
N ILE A 68 -17.22 -12.81 -5.75
CA ILE A 68 -17.14 -14.27 -5.87
C ILE A 68 -15.82 -14.71 -5.23
N PHE A 69 -15.91 -15.55 -4.20
CA PHE A 69 -14.75 -16.07 -3.45
C PHE A 69 -14.51 -17.54 -3.77
N GLY A 70 -13.25 -17.99 -3.61
CA GLY A 70 -12.88 -19.41 -3.67
C GLY A 70 -12.54 -19.95 -5.07
N GLU A 71 -12.84 -19.20 -6.12
CA GLU A 71 -12.57 -19.60 -7.50
C GLU A 71 -12.09 -18.38 -8.30
N ALA A 72 -11.01 -18.55 -9.09
CA ALA A 72 -10.59 -17.57 -10.07
C ALA A 72 -11.33 -17.83 -11.39
N PRO A 73 -12.05 -16.84 -11.96
CA PRO A 73 -12.79 -17.05 -13.20
C PRO A 73 -11.84 -17.31 -14.37
N LYS A 74 -12.29 -18.06 -15.38
CA LYS A 74 -11.54 -18.21 -16.62
C LYS A 74 -11.68 -16.95 -17.46
N LEU A 75 -10.60 -16.53 -18.12
CA LEU A 75 -10.61 -15.34 -18.96
C LEU A 75 -11.67 -15.43 -20.08
N GLU A 76 -11.77 -16.59 -20.73
CA GLU A 76 -12.76 -16.85 -21.79
C GLU A 76 -14.21 -16.66 -21.35
N ASP A 77 -14.51 -16.88 -20.06
CA ASP A 77 -15.86 -16.71 -19.53
C ASP A 77 -16.12 -15.23 -19.21
N LEU A 78 -15.11 -14.51 -18.71
CA LEU A 78 -15.18 -13.06 -18.50
C LEU A 78 -15.35 -12.31 -19.82
N GLU A 79 -14.61 -12.68 -20.87
CA GLU A 79 -14.66 -12.03 -22.19
C GLU A 79 -16.01 -12.22 -22.90
N LYS A 80 -16.78 -13.25 -22.54
CA LYS A 80 -18.14 -13.46 -23.06
C LYS A 80 -19.18 -12.60 -22.34
N GLU A 81 -18.96 -12.29 -21.06
CA GLU A 81 -19.95 -11.63 -20.20
C GLU A 81 -19.72 -10.11 -20.07
N TYR A 82 -18.47 -9.65 -20.16
CA TYR A 82 -18.10 -8.27 -19.86
C TYR A 82 -17.39 -7.57 -21.02
N ASP A 83 -17.77 -6.33 -21.30
CA ASP A 83 -17.11 -5.47 -22.29
C ASP A 83 -15.74 -4.94 -21.81
N MET A 84 -15.50 -4.95 -20.50
CA MET A 84 -14.27 -4.44 -19.88
C MET A 84 -13.87 -5.33 -18.71
N ILE A 85 -12.60 -5.72 -18.70
CA ILE A 85 -11.96 -6.50 -17.64
C ILE A 85 -10.79 -5.67 -17.11
N VAL A 86 -10.79 -5.43 -15.80
CA VAL A 86 -9.69 -4.72 -15.12
C VAL A 86 -8.94 -5.74 -14.26
N ASP A 87 -7.74 -6.14 -14.71
CA ASP A 87 -6.89 -7.06 -13.97
C ASP A 87 -6.17 -6.34 -12.82
N CYS A 88 -6.68 -6.54 -11.60
CA CYS A 88 -6.10 -6.04 -10.36
C CYS A 88 -5.33 -7.12 -9.57
N THR A 89 -4.86 -8.20 -10.23
CA THR A 89 -4.08 -9.29 -9.58
C THR A 89 -2.64 -8.91 -9.23
N GLY A 90 -2.24 -7.67 -9.56
CA GLY A 90 -0.98 -7.07 -9.15
C GLY A 90 0.21 -7.85 -9.67
N PHE A 91 1.01 -8.38 -8.76
CA PHE A 91 2.23 -9.15 -9.06
C PHE A 91 1.97 -10.37 -9.94
N ALA A 92 0.84 -11.06 -9.74
CA ALA A 92 0.56 -12.32 -10.43
C ALA A 92 0.22 -12.14 -11.91
N ARG A 93 -0.24 -10.95 -12.31
CA ARG A 93 -0.62 -10.59 -13.70
C ARG A 93 -1.41 -11.71 -14.39
N THR A 94 -2.44 -12.22 -13.71
CA THR A 94 -3.09 -13.48 -14.13
C THR A 94 -3.69 -13.40 -15.54
N TYR A 95 -4.12 -12.23 -15.98
CA TYR A 95 -4.70 -12.01 -17.32
C TYR A 95 -3.86 -11.08 -18.19
N LEU A 96 -2.85 -10.41 -17.62
CA LEU A 96 -1.93 -9.53 -18.35
C LEU A 96 -0.70 -10.30 -18.85
N PRO A 97 -0.11 -9.93 -20.00
CA PRO A 97 1.11 -10.56 -20.49
C PRO A 97 2.28 -10.34 -19.54
N LYS A 98 3.25 -11.26 -19.60
CA LYS A 98 4.53 -11.09 -18.91
C LYS A 98 5.26 -9.86 -19.46
N LEU A 99 5.93 -9.13 -18.56
CA LEU A 99 6.85 -8.10 -18.98
C LEU A 99 8.10 -8.73 -19.59
N GLU A 100 8.64 -8.08 -20.61
CA GLU A 100 9.93 -8.46 -21.21
C GLU A 100 11.07 -8.26 -20.21
N GLU A 101 11.03 -7.15 -19.49
CA GLU A 101 11.94 -6.83 -18.38
C GLU A 101 11.12 -6.78 -17.08
N ASP A 102 11.25 -7.83 -16.27
CA ASP A 102 10.60 -7.92 -14.96
C ASP A 102 11.66 -7.89 -13.85
N PHE A 103 11.45 -7.03 -12.86
CA PHE A 103 12.38 -6.81 -11.75
C PHE A 103 11.71 -7.17 -10.43
N PHE A 104 12.32 -8.12 -9.73
CA PHE A 104 11.82 -8.65 -8.47
C PHE A 104 12.68 -8.15 -7.32
N LEU A 105 12.05 -7.42 -6.38
CA LEU A 105 12.68 -7.05 -5.13
C LEU A 105 12.05 -7.86 -3.99
N PRO A 106 12.75 -8.88 -3.43
CA PRO A 106 12.27 -9.59 -2.26
C PRO A 106 12.00 -8.62 -1.12
N THR A 107 10.81 -8.75 -0.52
CA THR A 107 10.30 -7.80 0.45
C THR A 107 9.73 -8.56 1.63
N TYR A 108 10.22 -8.28 2.83
CA TYR A 108 9.72 -8.86 4.07
C TYR A 108 9.10 -7.76 4.93
N GLU A 109 7.91 -8.01 5.44
CA GLU A 109 7.14 -7.05 6.23
C GLU A 109 6.52 -7.77 7.43
N TYR A 110 6.61 -7.16 8.60
CA TYR A 110 5.99 -7.65 9.82
C TYR A 110 5.01 -6.60 10.32
N LYS A 111 3.79 -7.04 10.67
CA LYS A 111 2.87 -6.24 11.48
C LYS A 111 3.20 -6.53 12.95
N VAL A 112 3.69 -5.52 13.67
CA VAL A 112 4.23 -5.66 15.02
C VAL A 112 3.37 -4.88 16.00
N GLU A 113 3.02 -5.51 17.12
CA GLU A 113 2.45 -4.85 18.29
C GLU A 113 3.56 -4.63 19.31
N TYR A 114 3.64 -3.42 19.88
CA TYR A 114 4.70 -3.04 20.82
C TYR A 114 4.12 -2.86 22.22
N GLU A 115 4.63 -3.58 23.21
CA GLU A 115 4.13 -3.53 24.60
C GLU A 115 4.44 -2.21 25.30
N ASN A 116 5.58 -1.59 25.00
CA ASN A 116 6.09 -0.40 25.71
C ASN A 116 6.15 0.85 24.82
N GLY A 117 5.21 0.96 23.89
CA GLY A 117 5.18 2.03 22.90
C GLY A 117 6.02 1.73 21.66
N VAL A 118 5.74 2.49 20.60
CA VAL A 118 6.35 2.32 19.28
C VAL A 118 7.79 2.83 19.22
N PRO A 119 8.66 2.27 18.35
CA PRO A 119 10.07 2.66 18.26
C PRO A 119 10.28 4.06 17.67
N PHE A 120 9.35 4.52 16.82
CA PHE A 120 9.35 5.84 16.23
C PHE A 120 7.93 6.42 16.29
N ASN A 121 7.83 7.72 16.54
CA ASN A 121 6.56 8.44 16.61
C ASN A 121 5.99 8.82 15.23
N ASP A 122 6.78 8.60 14.17
CA ASP A 122 6.42 8.88 12.79
C ASP A 122 7.16 7.91 11.85
N PHE A 123 7.13 8.16 10.53
CA PHE A 123 7.80 7.33 9.53
C PHE A 123 9.32 7.26 9.74
N TYR A 124 9.91 6.10 9.49
CA TYR A 124 11.36 5.90 9.50
C TYR A 124 11.83 5.08 8.30
N ILE A 125 12.98 5.46 7.74
CA ILE A 125 13.66 4.70 6.70
C ILE A 125 15.17 4.60 6.95
N GLU A 126 15.75 3.48 6.54
CA GLU A 126 17.20 3.22 6.56
C GLU A 126 17.61 2.53 5.25
N PRO A 127 18.17 3.28 4.28
CA PRO A 127 18.60 2.72 3.01
C PRO A 127 19.77 1.74 3.18
N PHE A 128 19.72 0.60 2.50
CA PHE A 128 20.83 -0.36 2.49
C PHE A 128 22.01 0.13 1.63
N PRO A 129 23.25 -0.33 1.90
CA PRO A 129 24.41 0.00 1.08
C PRO A 129 24.19 -0.31 -0.40
N GLY A 130 24.72 0.55 -1.27
CA GLY A 130 24.63 0.39 -2.72
C GLY A 130 23.23 0.58 -3.31
N MET A 131 22.28 1.19 -2.57
CA MET A 131 20.88 1.36 -3.00
C MET A 131 20.19 0.02 -3.33
N SER A 132 20.61 -1.05 -2.66
CA SER A 132 20.05 -2.40 -2.84
C SER A 132 18.64 -2.57 -2.27
N GLY A 133 18.16 -1.60 -1.49
CA GLY A 133 16.87 -1.62 -0.83
C GLY A 133 16.86 -0.65 0.36
N TYR A 134 15.87 -0.79 1.22
CA TYR A 134 15.77 -0.02 2.46
C TYR A 134 14.95 -0.78 3.49
N PHE A 135 15.25 -0.53 4.76
CA PHE A 135 14.35 -0.82 5.86
C PHE A 135 13.35 0.31 6.01
N TRP A 136 12.10 -0.01 6.34
CA TRP A 136 11.09 0.98 6.68
C TRP A 136 10.35 0.61 7.97
N TYR A 137 9.90 1.63 8.67
CA TYR A 137 8.91 1.54 9.73
C TYR A 137 7.81 2.56 9.46
N PHE A 138 6.59 2.07 9.35
CA PHE A 138 5.38 2.87 9.16
C PHE A 138 4.51 2.69 10.42
N PRO A 139 4.11 3.79 11.09
CA PRO A 139 3.29 3.73 12.30
C PRO A 139 1.84 3.31 12.02
#